data_AF-X1SIW7-F1
#
_entry.id   AF-X1SIW7-F1
#
_cell.length_a   1.000
_cell.length_b   1.000
_cell.length_c   1.000
_cell.angle_alpha   90.00
_cell.angle_beta   90.00
_cell.angle_gamma   90.00
#
_symmetry.space_group_name_H-M   'P 1'
#
loop_
_entity.id
_entity.type
_entity.pdbx_description
1 polymer ?
#
loop_
_entity_poly.entity_id
_entity_poly.type
_entity_poly.pdbx_seq_one_letter_code
_entity_poly.pdbx_strand_id
1 'polypeptide(L)'
;MSGMTYKKAGVDIDKADAFVKKIKPLLKKTRRPEVLGKLGGFSGLFMPQIKGKKDPVLVSSTDGVGTKLLLADLLQKYDTVGIDLVAMCVNDVIVTGAEPLFFLDYIACG
;
A
#
# COMPACT_ATOMS: atom_id res chain seq x y z
N MET A 1 -33.16 9.37 16.75
CA MET A 1 -31.80 9.94 16.89
C MET A 1 -31.03 9.65 15.61
N SER A 2 -30.73 10.67 14.80
CA SER A 2 -29.88 10.52 13.62
C SER A 2 -28.42 10.41 14.04
N GLY A 3 -28.04 9.25 14.58
CA GLY A 3 -26.66 8.96 14.94
C GLY A 3 -25.77 9.03 13.70
N MET A 4 -24.62 9.70 13.83
CA MET A 4 -23.57 9.70 12.82
C MET A 4 -23.10 8.24 12.66
N THR A 5 -23.52 7.57 11.58
CA THR A 5 -23.07 6.21 11.29
C THR A 5 -21.67 6.28 10.68
N TYR A 6 -20.81 5.29 10.95
CA TYR A 6 -19.46 5.19 10.37
C TYR A 6 -19.50 5.31 8.82
N LYS A 7 -20.57 4.79 8.22
CA LYS A 7 -20.89 4.92 6.80
C LYS A 7 -21.15 6.35 6.32
N LYS A 8 -21.81 7.19 7.14
CA LYS A 8 -22.00 8.62 6.85
C LYS A 8 -20.71 9.45 6.99
N ALA A 9 -19.71 8.93 7.69
CA ALA A 9 -18.36 9.51 7.73
C ALA A 9 -17.49 9.07 6.53
N GLY A 10 -18.08 8.40 5.53
CA GLY A 10 -17.39 7.94 4.32
C GLY A 10 -16.81 6.53 4.41
N VAL A 11 -16.98 5.83 5.54
CA VAL A 11 -16.40 4.50 5.74
C VAL A 11 -17.44 3.40 5.58
N ASP A 12 -17.44 2.76 4.40
CA ASP A 12 -18.30 1.60 4.11
C ASP A 12 -17.51 0.30 4.33
N ILE A 13 -17.64 -0.27 5.54
CA ILE A 13 -16.89 -1.46 5.99
C ILE A 13 -17.13 -2.65 5.05
N ASP A 14 -18.38 -2.85 4.60
CA ASP A 14 -18.72 -3.96 3.70
C ASP A 14 -17.99 -3.84 2.35
N LYS A 15 -17.85 -2.61 1.82
CA LYS A 15 -17.09 -2.36 0.59
C LYS A 15 -15.60 -2.57 0.80
N ALA A 16 -15.06 -2.12 1.94
CA ALA A 16 -13.66 -2.34 2.31
C ALA A 16 -13.36 -3.85 2.41
N ASP A 17 -14.19 -4.62 3.11
CA ASP A 17 -14.03 -6.07 3.25
C ASP A 17 -14.15 -6.81 1.91
N ALA A 18 -15.11 -6.41 1.07
CA ALA A 18 -15.26 -6.96 -0.27
C ALA A 18 -14.04 -6.68 -1.15
N PHE A 19 -13.47 -5.47 -1.07
CA PHE A 19 -12.25 -5.09 -1.77
C PHE A 19 -11.06 -5.90 -1.28
N VAL A 20 -10.83 -5.95 0.04
CA VAL A 20 -9.76 -6.75 0.66
C VAL A 20 -9.85 -8.21 0.24
N LYS A 21 -11.05 -8.80 0.21
CA LYS A 21 -11.26 -10.18 -0.24
C LYS A 21 -10.85 -10.39 -1.69
N LYS A 22 -11.12 -9.43 -2.58
CA LYS A 22 -10.74 -9.50 -4.01
C LYS A 22 -9.24 -9.39 -4.22
N ILE A 23 -8.55 -8.50 -3.50
CA ILE A 23 -7.10 -8.28 -3.69
C ILE A 23 -6.22 -9.26 -2.92
N LYS A 24 -6.78 -10.00 -1.94
CA LYS A 24 -6.05 -10.97 -1.11
C LYS A 24 -5.17 -11.94 -1.90
N PRO A 25 -5.57 -12.51 -3.06
CA PRO A 25 -4.70 -13.37 -3.86
C PRO A 25 -3.52 -12.63 -4.48
N LEU A 26 -3.67 -11.35 -4.83
CA LEU A 26 -2.60 -10.51 -5.36
C LEU A 26 -1.58 -10.18 -4.26
N LEU A 27 -2.06 -9.79 -3.07
CA LEU A 27 -1.21 -9.51 -1.91
C LEU A 27 -0.41 -10.73 -1.45
N LYS A 28 -0.92 -11.94 -1.63
CA LYS A 28 -0.16 -13.17 -1.31
C LYS A 28 1.08 -13.32 -2.19
N LYS A 29 1.07 -12.82 -3.43
CA LYS A 29 2.20 -12.92 -4.37
C LYS A 29 3.36 -12.00 -3.99
N THR A 30 3.10 -10.94 -3.23
CA THR A 30 4.12 -9.99 -2.77
C THR A 30 4.68 -10.33 -1.39
N ARG A 31 4.22 -11.41 -0.77
CA ARG A 31 4.60 -11.78 0.60
C ARG A 31 6.06 -12.24 0.67
N ARG A 32 6.83 -11.63 1.57
CA ARG A 32 8.18 -12.07 1.94
C ARG A 32 8.17 -12.90 3.25
N PRO A 33 9.21 -13.72 3.52
CA PRO A 33 9.33 -14.49 4.77
C PRO A 33 9.31 -13.65 6.05
N GLU A 34 9.76 -12.40 5.96
CA GLU A 34 9.80 -11.43 7.06
C GLU A 34 8.40 -10.93 7.51
N VAL A 35 7.36 -11.17 6.70
CA VAL A 35 5.98 -10.74 7.00
C VAL A 35 5.38 -11.63 8.09
N LEU A 36 4.99 -11.02 9.21
CA LEU A 36 4.35 -11.69 10.33
C LEU A 36 2.83 -11.61 10.25
N GLY A 37 2.14 -12.66 10.71
CA GLY A 37 0.68 -12.70 10.80
C GLY A 37 -0.05 -12.89 9.46
N LYS A 38 -1.37 -12.65 9.49
CA LYS A 38 -2.30 -12.85 8.37
C LYS A 38 -2.91 -11.51 7.93
N LEU A 39 -3.28 -11.43 6.65
CA LEU A 39 -4.05 -10.30 6.10
C LEU A 39 -5.41 -10.17 6.81
N GLY A 40 -5.77 -8.95 7.21
CA GLY A 40 -7.06 -8.62 7.85
C GLY A 40 -6.96 -8.03 9.27
N GLY A 41 -5.76 -7.72 9.76
CA GLY A 41 -5.57 -6.92 10.99
C GLY A 41 -5.55 -5.42 10.71
N PHE A 42 -5.55 -4.60 11.78
CA PHE A 42 -5.43 -3.14 11.69
C PHE A 42 -4.09 -2.65 11.11
N SER A 43 -3.05 -3.49 11.20
CA SER A 43 -1.70 -3.17 10.71
C SER A 43 -1.02 -4.40 10.10
N GLY A 44 -0.06 -4.14 9.20
CA GLY A 44 0.90 -5.13 8.74
C GLY A 44 2.10 -5.20 9.68
N LEU A 45 2.64 -6.41 9.88
CA LEU A 45 3.82 -6.64 10.71
C LEU A 45 4.96 -7.19 9.85
N PHE A 46 6.16 -6.62 10.01
CA PHE A 46 7.36 -6.99 9.26
C PHE A 46 8.56 -7.08 10.22
N MET A 47 9.24 -8.22 10.23
CA MET A 47 10.43 -8.44 11.04
C MET A 47 11.70 -8.37 10.18
N PRO A 48 12.41 -7.23 10.16
CA PRO A 48 13.53 -7.05 9.25
C PRO A 48 14.74 -7.90 9.66
N GLN A 49 15.42 -8.47 8.66
CA GLN A 49 16.65 -9.25 8.86
C GLN A 49 17.85 -8.33 9.06
N ILE A 50 17.97 -7.75 10.25
CA ILE A 50 19.03 -6.80 10.61
C ILE A 50 20.22 -7.45 11.33
N LYS A 51 20.14 -8.74 11.65
CA LYS A 51 21.21 -9.45 12.35
C LYS A 51 22.50 -9.42 11.53
N GLY A 52 23.59 -8.93 12.14
CA GLY A 52 24.89 -8.80 11.49
C GLY A 52 25.07 -7.54 10.64
N LYS A 53 24.04 -6.68 10.51
CA LYS A 53 24.20 -5.35 9.90
C LYS A 53 24.74 -4.37 10.95
N LYS A 54 25.79 -3.63 10.58
CA LYS A 54 26.33 -2.54 11.40
C LYS A 54 25.44 -1.30 11.21
N ASP A 55 24.98 -0.72 12.31
CA ASP A 55 24.21 0.55 12.35
C ASP A 55 23.09 0.64 11.29
N PRO A 56 22.12 -0.30 11.28
CA PRO A 56 21.08 -0.32 10.25
C PRO A 56 20.19 0.93 10.33
N VAL A 57 19.95 1.55 9.17
CA VAL A 57 19.09 2.73 9.02
C VAL A 57 17.83 2.34 8.25
N LEU A 58 16.67 2.83 8.71
CA LEU A 58 15.42 2.73 7.97
C LEU A 58 15.25 3.97 7.09
N VAL A 59 14.93 3.73 5.82
CA VAL A 59 14.61 4.77 4.85
C VAL A 59 13.16 4.63 4.45
N SER A 60 12.42 5.73 4.47
CA SER A 60 11.01 5.78 4.10
C SER A 60 10.77 6.87 3.06
N SER A 61 9.95 6.59 2.05
CA SER A 61 9.43 7.57 1.10
C SER A 61 7.90 7.45 1.03
N THR A 62 7.24 8.56 0.70
CA THR A 62 5.81 8.63 0.41
C THR A 62 5.63 9.53 -0.80
N ASP A 63 4.97 9.02 -1.83
CA ASP A 63 4.70 9.75 -3.07
C ASP A 63 3.35 9.31 -3.68
N GLY A 64 2.86 10.07 -4.64
CA GLY A 64 1.64 9.79 -5.39
C GLY A 64 1.89 9.67 -6.89
N VAL A 65 0.90 9.14 -7.62
CA VAL A 65 0.93 9.06 -9.09
C VAL A 65 0.77 10.46 -9.73
N GLY A 66 0.17 11.41 -9.01
CA GLY A 66 -0.09 12.77 -9.49
C GLY A 66 -1.15 12.83 -10.58
N THR A 67 -1.10 13.88 -11.40
CA THR A 67 -2.11 14.17 -12.43
C THR A 67 -2.17 13.15 -13.56
N LYS A 68 -1.23 12.20 -13.65
CA LYS A 68 -1.32 11.05 -14.55
C LYS A 68 -2.60 10.21 -14.32
N LEU A 69 -3.16 10.26 -13.10
CA LEU A 69 -4.46 9.66 -12.79
C LEU A 69 -5.61 10.24 -13.64
N LEU A 70 -5.54 11.52 -14.05
CA LEU A 70 -6.54 12.12 -14.93
C LEU A 70 -6.53 11.48 -16.33
N LEU A 71 -5.36 11.08 -16.82
CA LEU A 71 -5.23 10.36 -18.09
C LEU A 71 -5.70 8.92 -17.97
N ALA A 72 -5.38 8.25 -16.86
CA ALA A 72 -5.88 6.91 -16.57
C ALA A 72 -7.41 6.88 -16.52
N ASP A 73 -8.02 7.91 -15.94
CA ASP A 73 -9.47 8.08 -15.88
C ASP A 73 -10.07 8.38 -17.27
N LEU A 74 -9.49 9.34 -18.02
CA LEU A 74 -9.94 9.66 -19.38
C LEU A 74 -9.92 8.43 -20.31
N LEU A 75 -8.91 7.57 -20.15
CA LEU A 75 -8.73 6.37 -20.96
C LEU A 75 -9.39 5.13 -20.36
N GLN A 76 -10.00 5.24 -19.17
CA GLN A 76 -10.58 4.13 -18.41
C GLN A 76 -9.60 2.95 -18.23
N LYS A 77 -8.32 3.25 -17.98
CA LYS A 77 -7.23 2.27 -17.89
C LYS A 77 -6.41 2.48 -16.61
N TYR A 78 -6.56 1.56 -15.65
CA TYR A 78 -5.96 1.65 -14.30
C TYR A 78 -5.01 0.49 -13.97
N ASP A 79 -4.79 -0.44 -14.89
CA ASP A 79 -3.98 -1.65 -14.67
C ASP A 79 -2.48 -1.35 -14.45
N THR A 80 -2.01 -0.16 -14.80
CA THR A 80 -0.60 0.24 -14.63
C THR A 80 -0.36 1.34 -13.59
N VAL A 81 -1.38 2.06 -13.13
CA VAL A 81 -1.15 3.20 -12.23
C VAL A 81 -0.61 2.79 -10.85
N GLY A 82 -0.92 1.56 -10.41
CA GLY A 82 -0.31 0.99 -9.21
C GLY A 82 1.19 0.71 -9.36
N ILE A 83 1.66 0.42 -10.59
CA ILE A 83 3.09 0.25 -10.88
C ILE A 83 3.78 1.60 -10.80
N ASP A 84 3.17 2.64 -11.38
CA ASP A 84 3.68 4.01 -11.30
C ASP A 84 3.83 4.45 -9.84
N LEU A 85 2.80 4.21 -9.01
CA LEU A 85 2.82 4.55 -7.58
C LEU A 85 4.00 3.90 -6.85
N VAL A 86 4.19 2.59 -7.04
CA VAL A 86 5.30 1.86 -6.40
C VAL A 86 6.65 2.39 -6.90
N ALA A 87 6.77 2.65 -8.21
CA ALA A 87 8.02 3.11 -8.80
C ALA A 87 8.46 4.49 -8.26
N MET A 88 7.53 5.43 -8.09
CA MET A 88 7.82 6.75 -7.50
C MET A 88 8.46 6.60 -6.13
N CYS A 89 7.83 5.86 -5.22
CA CYS A 89 8.34 5.67 -3.86
C CYS A 89 9.63 4.82 -3.81
N VAL A 90 9.71 3.74 -4.59
CA VAL A 90 10.86 2.81 -4.53
C VAL A 90 12.10 3.48 -5.12
N ASN A 91 11.97 4.26 -6.19
CA ASN A 91 13.11 4.94 -6.81
C ASN A 91 13.79 5.93 -5.84
N ASP A 92 13.02 6.63 -5.01
CA ASP A 92 13.58 7.52 -3.96
C ASP A 92 14.36 6.77 -2.89
N VAL A 93 13.93 5.54 -2.55
CA VAL A 93 14.60 4.73 -1.53
C VAL A 93 15.90 4.15 -2.09
N ILE A 94 15.88 3.59 -3.30
CA ILE A 94 17.05 2.89 -3.86
C ILE A 94 18.24 3.82 -4.19
N VAL A 95 18.00 5.11 -4.45
CA VAL A 95 19.11 6.07 -4.69
C VAL A 95 19.97 6.30 -3.44
N THR A 96 19.46 5.97 -2.25
CA THR A 96 20.23 5.98 -1.00
C THR A 96 21.01 4.68 -0.76
N GLY A 97 20.86 3.68 -1.64
CA GLY A 97 21.40 2.33 -1.47
C GLY A 97 20.57 1.41 -0.56
N ALA A 98 19.37 1.84 -0.15
CA ALA A 98 18.48 1.05 0.68
C ALA A 98 17.76 -0.08 -0.09
N GLU A 99 17.47 -1.18 0.60
CA GLU A 99 16.64 -2.28 0.09
C GLU A 99 15.16 -2.01 0.41
N PRO A 100 14.25 -1.99 -0.58
CA PRO A 100 12.81 -1.92 -0.32
C PRO A 100 12.29 -3.16 0.43
N LEU A 101 11.65 -2.92 1.58
CA LEU A 101 11.21 -4.00 2.49
C LEU A 101 9.72 -4.34 2.37
N PHE A 102 8.86 -3.33 2.48
CA PHE A 102 7.40 -3.45 2.41
C PHE A 102 6.80 -2.18 1.81
N PHE A 103 5.53 -2.25 1.40
CA PHE A 103 4.81 -1.14 0.80
C PHE A 103 3.39 -1.05 1.38
N LEU A 104 2.92 0.17 1.61
CA LEU A 104 1.55 0.48 2.03
C LEU A 104 0.99 1.51 1.05
N ASP A 105 -0.25 1.31 0.63
CA ASP A 105 -0.96 2.22 -0.27
C ASP A 105 -2.19 2.84 0.39
N TYR A 106 -2.58 4.00 -0.13
CA TYR A 106 -3.81 4.68 0.22
C TYR A 106 -4.51 5.14 -1.06
N ILE A 107 -5.74 4.67 -1.26
CA ILE A 107 -6.58 5.02 -2.41
C ILE A 107 -7.82 5.73 -1.88
N ALA A 108 -8.03 6.98 -2.30
CA ALA A 108 -9.26 7.74 -2.06
C ALA A 108 -10.06 7.84 -3.35
N CYS A 109 -11.35 7.52 -3.28
CA CYS A 109 -12.30 7.61 -4.39
C CYS A 109 -13.64 8.15 -3.87
N GLY A 110 -14.33 8.97 -4.68
CA GLY A 110 -15.60 9.59 -4.34
C GLY A 110 -16.19 10.36 -5.50
#